data_AF-R0KUG2-F1
#
_entry.id   AF-R0KUG2-F1
#
_cell.length_a   1.000
_cell.length_b   1.000
_cell.length_c   1.000
_cell.angle_alpha   90.00
_cell.angle_beta   90.00
_cell.angle_gamma   90.00
#
_symmetry.space_group_name_H-M   'P 1'
#
loop_
_entity.id
_entity.type
_entity.pdbx_description
1 polymer ?
#
loop_
_entity_poly.entity_id
_entity_poly.type
_entity_poly.pdbx_seq_one_letter_code
_entity_poly.pdbx_strand_id
1 'polypeptide(L)' 'MAFDLLNYDRNILINTIELVNFMCHDHLVVNFKKKFTCIGGRNGSGKSAIMISLGLLFWFKIK' A
#
# COMPACT_ATOMS: atom_id res chain seq x y z
N MET A 1 17.98 12.48 -22.62
CA MET A 1 19.01 12.78 -21.60
C MET A 1 18.74 14.09 -20.85
N ALA A 2 18.71 15.28 -21.48
CA ALA A 2 18.36 16.51 -20.75
C ALA A 2 16.85 16.65 -20.43
N PHE A 3 15.98 16.13 -21.31
CA PHE A 3 14.52 16.19 -21.14
C PHE A 3 14.00 15.26 -20.02
N ASP A 4 14.70 14.16 -19.76
CA ASP A 4 14.33 13.18 -18.72
C ASP A 4 14.63 13.68 -17.31
N LEU A 5 15.65 14.53 -17.15
CA LEU A 5 16.00 15.15 -15.85
C LEU A 5 15.07 16.31 -15.47
N LEU A 6 14.48 17.01 -16.45
CA LEU A 6 13.47 18.05 -16.19
C LEU A 6 12.08 17.46 -15.87
N ASN A 7 11.85 16.18 -16.19
CA ASN A 7 10.64 15.43 -15.85
C ASN A 7 10.89 14.44 -14.70
N TYR A 8 11.86 14.71 -13.83
CA TYR A 8 12.06 13.92 -12.62
C TYR A 8 10.92 14.19 -11.63
N ASP A 9 9.85 13.43 -11.81
CA ASP A 9 8.69 13.36 -10.96
C ASP A 9 9.11 12.94 -9.54
N ARG A 10 9.27 13.90 -8.64
CA ARG A 10 9.69 13.73 -7.23
C ARG A 10 8.59 13.09 -6.36
N ASN A 11 7.94 12.04 -6.86
CA ASN A 11 6.87 11.37 -6.12
C ASN A 11 7.43 10.32 -5.16
N ILE A 12 7.07 10.45 -3.89
CA ILE A 12 7.29 9.42 -2.88
C ILE A 12 6.04 8.53 -2.89
N LEU A 13 6.22 7.28 -3.35
CA LEU A 13 5.15 6.30 -3.47
C LEU A 13 5.45 5.10 -2.59
N ILE A 14 4.40 4.49 -2.05
CA ILE A 14 4.50 3.18 -1.38
C ILE A 14 4.74 2.14 -2.48
N ASN A 15 5.83 1.38 -2.38
CA ASN A 15 6.16 0.34 -3.36
C ASN A 15 5.59 -1.03 -2.96
N THR A 16 5.64 -1.36 -1.66
CA THR A 16 5.20 -2.66 -1.14
C THR A 16 4.65 -2.50 0.28
N ILE A 17 3.64 -3.29 0.62
CA ILE A 17 3.19 -3.53 2.00
C ILE A 17 3.29 -5.03 2.25
N GLU A 18 3.91 -5.39 3.37
CA GLU A 18 4.02 -6.76 3.86
C GLU A 18 3.42 -6.84 5.26
N LEU A 19 2.42 -7.69 5.43
CA LEU A 19 1.72 -7.92 6.69
C LEU A 19 1.96 -9.36 7.13
N VAL A 20 2.56 -9.54 8.30
CA VAL A 20 2.89 -10.85 8.90
C VAL A 20 2.10 -11.02 10.18
N ASN A 21 1.39 -12.14 10.32
CA ASN A 21 0.52 -12.45 11.47
C ASN A 21 -0.43 -11.29 11.83
N PHE A 22 -1.05 -10.70 10.81
CA PHE A 22 -1.86 -9.50 10.96
C PHE A 22 -3.32 -9.76 10.56
N MET A 23 -4.24 -9.55 11.50
CA MET A 23 -5.65 -9.95 11.39
C MET A 23 -5.79 -11.44 11.06
N CYS A 24 -6.48 -11.80 9.97
CA CYS A 24 -6.70 -13.16 9.52
C CYS A 24 -5.66 -13.66 8.51
N HIS A 25 -4.52 -12.99 8.36
CA HIS A 25 -3.48 -13.34 7.40
C HIS A 25 -2.18 -13.71 8.12
N ASP A 26 -1.68 -14.92 7.88
CA ASP A 26 -0.34 -15.34 8.32
C ASP A 26 0.74 -14.55 7.57
N HIS A 27 0.55 -14.37 6.26
CA HIS A 27 1.43 -13.57 5.40
C HIS A 27 0.67 -12.98 4.20
N LEU A 28 0.64 -11.66 4.08
CA LEU A 28 0.02 -10.93 2.96
C LEU A 28 1.01 -9.90 2.38
N VAL A 29 1.35 -10.04 1.11
CA VAL A 29 2.25 -9.12 0.39
C VAL A 29 1.49 -8.43 -0.75
N VAL A 30 1.60 -7.10 -0.80
CA VAL A 30 0.96 -6.26 -1.82
C VAL A 30 1.99 -5.35 -2.46
N ASN A 31 2.15 -5.47 -3.78
CA ASN A 31 3.08 -4.65 -4.56
C ASN A 31 2.33 -3.59 -5.37
N PHE A 32 2.78 -2.33 -5.28
CA PHE A 32 2.23 -1.17 -5.96
C PHE A 32 3.18 -0.76 -7.08
N LYS A 33 2.72 -0.89 -8.33
CA LYS A 33 3.54 -0.59 -9.53
C LYS A 33 3.19 0.75 -10.19
N LYS A 34 2.11 1.39 -9.73
CA LYS A 34 1.53 2.59 -10.36
C LYS A 34 1.14 3.60 -9.29
N LYS A 35 1.12 4.89 -9.67
CA LYS A 35 0.64 6.00 -8.83
C LYS A 35 -0.78 5.79 -8.30
N PHE A 36 -1.60 5.05 -9.03
CA PHE A 36 -2.96 4.68 -8.66
C PHE A 36 -3.13 3.16 -8.75
N THR A 37 -3.65 2.56 -7.69
CA THR A 37 -3.86 1.10 -7.57
C THR A 37 -5.23 0.83 -6.96
N CYS A 38 -6.06 0.02 -7.64
CA CYS A 38 -7.30 -0.49 -7.11
C CYS A 38 -7.08 -1.88 -6.49
N ILE A 39 -7.53 -2.07 -5.25
CA ILE A 39 -7.43 -3.36 -4.55
C ILE A 39 -8.83 -3.98 -4.45
N GLY A 40 -9.07 -5.03 -5.24
CA GLY A 40 -10.30 -5.81 -5.26
C GLY A 40 -10.13 -7.24 -4.75
N GLY A 41 -11.23 -7.98 -4.63
CA GLY A 41 -11.21 -9.41 -4.28
C GLY A 41 -12.41 -9.84 -3.45
N ARG A 42 -12.51 -11.15 -3.13
CA ARG A 42 -13.60 -11.74 -2.33
C ARG A 42 -13.52 -11.36 -0.85
N ASN A 43 -14.62 -11.46 -0.10
CA ASN A 43 -14.61 -11.22 1.36
C ASN A 43 -13.55 -12.09 2.05
N GLY A 44 -12.83 -11.51 3.02
CA GLY A 44 -11.71 -12.17 3.71
C GLY A 44 -10.34 -12.04 3.01
N SER A 45 -10.27 -11.54 1.78
CA SER A 45 -9.01 -11.46 1.00
C SER A 45 -7.96 -10.45 1.48
N GLY A 46 -8.14 -9.83 2.65
CA GLY A 46 -7.16 -8.90 3.22
C GLY A 46 -7.29 -7.42 2.82
N LYS A 47 -8.36 -7.03 2.09
CA LYS A 47 -8.62 -5.62 1.76
C LYS A 47 -8.63 -4.70 2.99
N SER A 48 -9.40 -5.07 4.02
CA SER A 48 -9.46 -4.30 5.26
C SER A 48 -8.13 -4.33 6.02
N ALA A 49 -7.37 -5.43 5.95
CA ALA A 49 -6.06 -5.53 6.57
C ALA A 49 -5.08 -4.51 5.96
N ILE A 50 -5.07 -4.38 4.63
CA ILE A 50 -4.26 -3.37 3.93
C ILE A 50 -4.68 -1.96 4.35
N MET A 51 -5.98 -1.65 4.30
CA MET A 51 -6.50 -0.33 4.70
C MET A 51 -6.14 0.02 6.15
N ILE A 52 -6.34 -0.90 7.09
CA ILE A 52 -6.07 -0.67 8.52
C ILE A 52 -4.56 -0.57 8.79
N SER A 53 -3.73 -1.39 8.12
CA SER A 53 -2.28 -1.30 8.27
C SER A 53 -1.73 0.07 7.88
N LEU A 54 -2.27 0.67 6.81
CA LEU A 54 -1.94 2.04 6.41
C LEU A 54 -2.40 3.06 7.46
N GLY A 55 -3.59 2.88 8.01
CA GLY A 55 -4.11 3.73 9.09
C GLY A 55 -3.25 3.68 10.37
N LEU A 56 -2.78 2.49 10.75
CA LEU A 56 -1.87 2.30 11.89
C LEU A 56 -0.50 2.91 11.62
N LEU A 57 0.06 2.70 10.42
CA LEU A 57 1.36 3.22 10.02
C LEU A 57 1.41 4.75 10.08
N PHE A 58 0.36 5.41 9.58
CA PHE A 58 0.27 6.88 9.58
C PHE A 58 -0.39 7.47 10.83
N TRP A 59 -0.61 6.65 11.86
CA TRP A 59 -1.16 7.08 13.15
C TRP A 59 -2.48 7.87 13.02
N PHE A 60 -3.48 7.29 12.36
CA PHE A 60 -4.85 7.76 12.55
C PHE A 60 -5.39 7.22 13.87
N LYS A 61 -5.50 8.08 14.87
CA LYS A 61 -6.18 7.75 16.13
C LYS A 61 -7.66 7.59 15.84
N ILE A 62 -8.09 6.38 15.52
CA ILE A 62 -9.51 6.02 15.38
C ILE A 62 -10.07 6.07 16.81
N LYS A 63 -10.83 7.14 17.09
CA LYS A 63 -11.53 7.35 18.36
C LYS A 63 -12.98 6.95 18.21
#